data_AF-A0A519X0L0-F1
#
_entry.id   AF-A0A519X0L0-F1
#
_cell.length_a   1.000
_cell.length_b   1.000
_cell.length_c   1.000
_cell.angle_alpha   90.00
_cell.angle_beta   90.00
_cell.angle_gamma   90.00
#
_symmetry.space_group_name_H-M   'P 1'
#
loop_
_entity.id
_entity.type
_entity.pdbx_description
1 polymer ?
#
loop_
_entity_poly.entity_id
_entity_poly.type
_entity_poly.pdbx_seq_one_letter_code
_entity_poly.pdbx_strand_id
1 'polypeptide(L)'
;MKIKINSISTLAKASLAVMLLLTTSSFTHSPSELQEFKMTIKNTESGLELQGLKGSAWTKLGFSLNNYQPQAVDEYGMTELEKSTGNDPKLVDFLFTIEKSKDGVILKGVKGTAWKELTFSLAKGESQQVDQMGMSN
;
A
#
# COMPACT_ATOMS: atom_id res chain seq x y z
N MET A 1 72.97 -50.31 6.37
CA MET A 1 73.58 -48.98 6.58
C MET A 1 72.46 -47.95 6.71
N LYS A 2 72.57 -47.00 7.65
CA LYS A 2 71.51 -46.10 8.12
C LYS A 2 71.18 -44.97 7.13
N ILE A 3 69.92 -44.52 7.24
CA ILE A 3 69.17 -43.53 6.46
C ILE A 3 69.83 -42.14 6.43
N LYS A 4 69.67 -41.41 5.31
CA LYS A 4 69.71 -39.94 5.28
C LYS A 4 68.61 -39.42 4.35
N ILE A 5 67.57 -38.85 4.97
CA ILE A 5 66.52 -38.09 4.29
C ILE A 5 66.90 -36.62 4.45
N ASN A 6 67.15 -35.93 3.34
CA ASN A 6 67.26 -34.48 3.32
C ASN A 6 66.02 -33.92 2.62
N SER A 7 65.11 -33.38 3.42
CA SER A 7 63.91 -32.67 3.01
C SER A 7 64.28 -31.22 2.73
N ILE A 8 64.21 -30.80 1.46
CA ILE A 8 64.11 -29.38 1.11
C ILE A 8 63.02 -29.27 0.04
N SER A 9 61.77 -29.11 0.47
CA SER A 9 60.66 -28.78 -0.41
C SER A 9 60.39 -27.28 -0.30
N THR A 10 60.98 -26.52 -1.21
CA THR A 10 60.60 -25.12 -1.46
C THR A 10 59.42 -25.04 -2.40
N LEU A 11 58.40 -24.31 -1.95
CA LEU A 11 57.50 -23.44 -2.73
C LEU A 11 56.57 -24.10 -3.77
N ALA A 12 55.28 -24.14 -3.45
CA ALA A 12 54.30 -23.30 -4.16
C ALA A 12 52.99 -23.24 -3.37
N LYS A 13 52.56 -22.00 -3.10
CA LYS A 13 51.28 -21.66 -2.49
C LYS A 13 50.16 -22.03 -3.46
N ALA A 14 49.19 -22.82 -3.03
CA ALA A 14 47.89 -22.92 -3.69
C ALA A 14 46.82 -22.66 -2.64
N SER A 15 46.58 -21.38 -2.36
CA SER A 15 45.40 -20.97 -1.60
C SER A 15 44.21 -21.08 -2.55
N LEU A 16 43.44 -22.16 -2.39
CA LEU A 16 42.25 -22.42 -3.19
C LEU A 16 41.10 -21.56 -2.63
N ALA A 17 41.09 -20.27 -2.98
CA ALA A 17 39.94 -19.41 -2.74
C ALA A 17 38.87 -19.75 -3.79
N VAL A 18 38.01 -20.72 -3.49
CA VAL A 18 36.80 -20.98 -4.27
C VAL A 18 35.84 -19.82 -4.00
N MET A 19 35.86 -18.84 -4.89
CA MET A 19 34.97 -17.70 -4.87
C MET A 19 33.57 -18.17 -5.29
N LEU A 20 32.73 -18.46 -4.30
CA LEU A 20 31.33 -18.80 -4.48
C LEU A 20 30.62 -17.53 -5.01
N LEU A 21 30.42 -17.44 -6.33
CA LEU A 21 29.60 -16.40 -6.95
C LEU A 21 28.13 -16.68 -6.61
N LEU A 22 27.70 -16.27 -5.42
CA LEU A 22 26.30 -16.08 -5.11
C LEU A 22 25.83 -14.85 -5.88
N THR A 23 25.35 -15.04 -7.10
CA THR A 23 24.58 -14.00 -7.79
C THR A 23 23.26 -13.86 -7.05
N THR A 24 23.22 -13.01 -6.02
CA THR A 24 21.96 -12.54 -5.47
C THR A 24 21.32 -11.69 -6.56
N SER A 25 20.37 -12.26 -7.29
CA SER A 25 19.44 -11.47 -8.09
C SER A 25 18.70 -10.56 -7.12
N SER A 26 19.15 -9.32 -6.99
CA SER A 26 18.38 -8.27 -6.33
C SER A 26 17.14 -8.07 -7.18
N PHE A 27 16.02 -8.66 -6.76
CA PHE A 27 14.71 -8.25 -7.24
C PHE A 27 14.50 -6.84 -6.71
N THR A 28 14.94 -5.84 -7.47
CA THR A 28 14.56 -4.45 -7.24
C THR A 28 13.09 -4.35 -7.63
N HIS A 29 12.20 -4.66 -6.70
CA HIS A 29 10.86 -4.10 -6.73
C HIS A 29 11.08 -2.60 -6.48
N SER A 30 11.20 -1.81 -7.55
CA SER A 30 11.06 -0.37 -7.42
C SER A 30 9.74 -0.15 -6.68
N PRO A 31 9.73 0.50 -5.50
CA PRO A 31 8.47 0.83 -4.86
C PRO A 31 7.67 1.56 -5.93
N SER A 32 6.57 0.98 -6.42
CA SER A 32 5.76 1.68 -7.41
C SER A 32 5.39 2.99 -6.73
N GLU A 33 5.82 4.11 -7.29
CA GLU A 33 5.51 5.42 -6.72
C GLU A 33 4.01 5.45 -6.47
N LEU A 34 3.61 5.82 -5.25
CA LEU A 34 2.21 5.85 -4.89
C LEU A 34 1.51 6.79 -5.87
N GLN A 35 0.61 6.20 -6.66
CA GLN A 35 -0.17 6.93 -7.63
C GLN A 35 -1.12 7.88 -6.90
N GLU A 36 -1.23 9.11 -7.40
CA GLU A 36 -1.94 10.18 -6.71
C GLU A 36 -3.44 10.06 -6.92
N PHE A 37 -4.19 9.90 -5.81
CA PHE A 37 -5.64 10.08 -5.79
C PHE A 37 -6.00 11.18 -4.79
N LYS A 38 -7.19 11.77 -4.98
CA LYS A 38 -7.70 12.76 -4.03
C LYS A 38 -9.21 12.66 -3.94
N MET A 39 -9.73 12.72 -2.72
CA MET A 39 -11.17 12.72 -2.46
C MET A 39 -11.55 13.62 -1.29
N THR A 40 -12.83 13.98 -1.22
CA THR A 40 -13.45 14.62 -0.06
C THR A 40 -14.50 13.68 0.53
N ILE A 41 -14.49 13.50 1.84
CA ILE A 41 -15.49 12.72 2.58
C ILE A 41 -16.37 13.71 3.35
N LYS A 42 -17.68 13.65 3.14
CA LYS A 42 -18.66 14.50 3.82
C LYS A 42 -19.64 13.65 4.64
N ASN A 43 -19.88 14.06 5.88
CA ASN A 43 -20.95 13.48 6.68
C ASN A 43 -22.27 14.19 6.37
N THR A 44 -23.22 13.47 5.77
CA THR A 44 -24.51 13.99 5.30
C THR A 44 -25.63 13.58 6.26
N GLU A 45 -26.87 14.00 5.96
CA GLU A 45 -28.03 13.55 6.75
C GLU A 45 -28.31 12.05 6.59
N SER A 46 -28.03 11.50 5.41
CA SER A 46 -28.36 10.12 5.02
C SER A 46 -27.19 9.15 5.15
N GLY A 47 -25.97 9.60 5.45
CA GLY A 47 -24.78 8.76 5.46
C GLY A 47 -23.51 9.51 5.13
N LEU A 48 -22.60 8.86 4.42
CA LEU A 48 -21.37 9.48 3.92
C LEU A 48 -21.49 9.74 2.41
N GLU A 49 -20.92 10.85 1.98
CA GLU A 49 -20.71 11.17 0.57
C GLU A 49 -19.22 11.31 0.31
N LEU A 50 -18.71 10.60 -0.70
CA LEU A 50 -17.36 10.72 -1.20
C LEU A 50 -17.40 11.48 -2.52
N GLN A 51 -16.56 12.49 -2.67
CA GLN A 51 -16.34 13.21 -3.92
C GLN A 51 -14.94 12.90 -4.44
N GLY A 52 -14.87 12.28 -5.63
CA GLY A 52 -13.62 11.99 -6.31
C GLY A 52 -13.10 13.26 -7.00
N LEU A 53 -11.89 13.69 -6.63
CA LEU A 53 -11.23 14.86 -7.22
C LEU A 53 -10.13 14.43 -8.20
N LYS A 54 -9.49 13.28 -7.96
CA LYS A 54 -8.44 12.70 -8.80
C LYS A 54 -8.31 11.20 -8.56
N GLY A 55 -7.94 10.46 -9.61
CA GLY A 55 -7.56 9.04 -9.54
C GLY A 55 -8.71 8.03 -9.51
N SER A 56 -9.96 8.49 -9.41
CA SER A 56 -11.17 7.66 -9.44
C SER A 56 -11.93 7.83 -10.77
N ALA A 57 -12.62 6.77 -11.19
CA ALA A 57 -13.57 6.78 -12.31
C ALA A 57 -14.92 7.44 -11.94
N TRP A 58 -15.17 7.61 -10.65
CA TRP A 58 -16.37 8.21 -10.11
C TRP A 58 -16.11 9.64 -9.62
N THR A 59 -17.09 10.53 -9.80
CA THR A 59 -17.04 11.90 -9.26
C THR A 59 -17.74 12.01 -7.92
N LYS A 60 -18.72 11.13 -7.64
CA LYS A 60 -19.47 11.09 -6.40
C LYS A 60 -19.95 9.68 -6.09
N LEU A 61 -19.83 9.28 -4.82
CA LEU A 61 -20.47 8.10 -4.24
C LEU A 61 -21.24 8.54 -2.99
N GLY A 62 -22.42 8.01 -2.79
CA GLY A 62 -23.21 8.25 -1.58
C GLY A 62 -23.73 6.92 -1.05
N PHE A 63 -23.57 6.69 0.24
CA PHE A 63 -24.04 5.46 0.87
C PHE A 63 -24.33 5.66 2.36
N SER A 64 -25.33 4.92 2.83
CA SER A 64 -25.69 4.84 4.24
C SER A 64 -24.90 3.72 4.90
N LEU A 65 -24.20 4.02 6.00
CA LEU A 65 -23.52 3.03 6.82
C LEU A 65 -24.13 3.01 8.22
N ASN A 66 -24.37 1.81 8.73
CA ASN A 66 -24.50 1.63 10.17
C ASN A 66 -23.13 1.81 10.81
N ASN A 67 -23.10 2.19 12.09
CA ASN A 67 -21.84 2.28 12.82
C ASN A 67 -21.14 0.92 12.85
N TYR A 68 -19.82 0.94 12.67
CA TYR A 68 -18.95 -0.23 12.68
C TYR A 68 -19.22 -1.25 11.58
N GLN A 69 -19.86 -0.81 10.49
CA GLN A 69 -20.02 -1.60 9.27
C GLN A 69 -19.17 -0.98 8.16
N PRO A 70 -18.05 -1.61 7.77
CA PRO A 70 -17.17 -1.08 6.74
C PRO A 70 -17.72 -1.29 5.34
N GLN A 71 -17.52 -0.31 4.48
CA GLN A 71 -17.69 -0.38 3.03
C GLN A 71 -16.34 -0.29 2.36
N ALA A 72 -16.02 -1.23 1.46
CA ALA A 72 -14.82 -1.14 0.63
C ALA A 72 -15.06 -0.21 -0.56
N VAL A 73 -14.06 0.61 -0.90
CA VAL A 73 -14.09 1.55 -2.01
C VAL A 73 -12.78 1.47 -2.77
N ASP A 74 -12.89 1.37 -4.09
CA ASP A 74 -11.79 1.35 -5.04
C ASP A 74 -11.97 2.47 -6.10
N GLU A 75 -11.09 2.48 -7.10
CA GLU A 75 -11.11 3.45 -8.19
C GLU A 75 -12.36 3.41 -9.06
N TYR A 76 -13.11 2.30 -9.05
CA TYR A 76 -14.34 2.13 -9.80
C TYR A 76 -15.59 2.42 -8.96
N GLY A 77 -15.50 2.31 -7.63
CA GLY A 77 -16.56 2.75 -6.72
C GLY A 77 -16.66 1.88 -5.47
N MET A 78 -17.90 1.64 -5.02
CA MET A 78 -18.16 0.69 -3.93
C MET A 78 -17.88 -0.74 -4.41
N THR A 79 -17.11 -1.48 -3.63
CA THR A 79 -16.65 -2.83 -3.98
C THR A 79 -16.69 -3.76 -2.77
N GLU A 80 -16.15 -4.97 -2.92
CA GLU A 80 -15.89 -5.94 -1.85
C GLU A 80 -14.37 -6.13 -1.73
N LEU A 81 -13.87 -6.39 -0.52
CA LEU A 81 -12.42 -6.51 -0.24
C LEU A 81 -11.69 -7.53 -1.14
N GLU A 82 -12.34 -8.67 -1.41
CA GLU A 82 -11.75 -9.80 -2.14
C GLU A 82 -12.10 -9.79 -3.63
N LYS A 83 -12.79 -8.75 -4.11
CA LYS A 83 -13.21 -8.66 -5.52
C LYS A 83 -12.07 -8.12 -6.36
N SER A 84 -11.49 -8.98 -7.20
CA SER A 84 -10.56 -8.53 -8.23
C SER A 84 -11.31 -7.68 -9.25
N THR A 85 -11.00 -6.39 -9.29
CA THR A 85 -11.29 -5.53 -10.43
C THR A 85 -10.16 -5.66 -11.44
N GLY A 86 -10.47 -5.52 -12.73
CA GLY A 86 -9.45 -5.49 -13.77
C GLY A 86 -8.57 -4.25 -13.61
N ASN A 87 -7.27 -4.38 -13.89
CA ASN A 87 -6.37 -3.23 -13.87
C ASN A 87 -6.56 -2.41 -15.17
N ASP A 88 -7.14 -1.22 -15.07
CA ASP A 88 -7.10 -0.22 -16.14
C ASP A 88 -5.87 0.66 -15.90
N PRO A 89 -4.87 0.66 -16.79
CA PRO A 89 -3.65 1.44 -16.62
C PRO A 89 -3.88 2.96 -16.59
N LYS A 90 -5.10 3.44 -16.88
CA LYS A 90 -5.47 4.85 -16.78
C LYS A 90 -6.00 5.26 -15.41
N LEU A 91 -6.30 4.30 -14.54
CA LEU A 91 -6.83 4.56 -13.20
C LEU A 91 -5.80 4.25 -12.12
N VAL A 92 -5.96 4.92 -10.99
CA VAL A 92 -5.09 4.74 -9.83
C VAL A 92 -5.52 3.49 -9.10
N ASP A 93 -4.60 2.58 -8.87
CA ASP A 93 -4.89 1.30 -8.24
C ASP A 93 -4.91 1.44 -6.71
N PHE A 94 -6.08 1.80 -6.14
CA PHE A 94 -6.28 2.00 -4.71
C PHE A 94 -7.45 1.17 -4.17
N LEU A 95 -7.35 0.78 -2.89
CA LEU A 95 -8.42 0.11 -2.17
C LEU A 95 -8.34 0.49 -0.70
N PHE A 96 -9.45 0.93 -0.14
CA PHE A 96 -9.60 1.16 1.29
C PHE A 96 -10.99 0.75 1.76
N THR A 97 -11.15 0.62 3.07
CA THR A 97 -12.47 0.53 3.69
C THR A 97 -12.78 1.80 4.48
N ILE A 98 -14.05 2.15 4.53
CA ILE A 98 -14.57 3.28 5.30
C ILE A 98 -15.70 2.80 6.21
N GLU A 99 -15.66 3.19 7.48
CA GLU A 99 -16.71 2.92 8.45
C GLU A 99 -17.00 4.14 9.32
N LYS A 100 -18.25 4.24 9.79
CA LYS A 100 -18.61 5.21 10.84
C LYS A 100 -18.28 4.61 12.21
N SER A 101 -17.69 5.40 13.08
CA SER A 101 -17.55 5.07 14.51
C SER A 101 -18.49 5.95 15.35
N LYS A 102 -18.47 5.79 16.67
CA LYS A 102 -19.18 6.70 17.59
C LYS A 102 -18.67 8.14 17.48
N ASP A 103 -17.39 8.31 17.20
CA ASP A 103 -16.68 9.58 17.34
C ASP A 103 -16.29 10.19 15.99
N GLY A 104 -16.56 9.51 14.87
CA GLY A 104 -16.23 10.01 13.53
C GLY A 104 -16.19 8.94 12.44
N VAL A 105 -15.14 9.01 11.62
CA VAL A 105 -14.90 8.14 10.47
C VAL A 105 -13.56 7.42 10.65
N ILE A 106 -13.53 6.14 10.28
CA ILE A 106 -12.32 5.34 10.22
C ILE A 106 -12.12 4.91 8.77
N LEU A 107 -10.92 5.14 8.24
CA LEU A 107 -10.47 4.62 6.96
C LEU A 107 -9.37 3.60 7.20
N LYS A 108 -9.44 2.44 6.54
CA LYS A 108 -8.36 1.43 6.58
C LYS A 108 -7.84 1.18 5.18
N GLY A 109 -6.55 1.44 4.98
CA GLY A 109 -5.87 1.30 3.70
C GLY A 109 -5.52 -0.15 3.42
N VAL A 110 -5.83 -0.62 2.21
CA VAL A 110 -5.52 -1.97 1.74
C VAL A 110 -4.49 -1.91 0.60
N LYS A 111 -4.65 -0.96 -0.31
CA LYS A 111 -3.79 -0.77 -1.49
C LYS A 111 -3.75 0.70 -1.90
N GLY A 112 -2.61 1.14 -2.45
CA GLY A 112 -2.46 2.48 -3.01
C GLY A 112 -2.41 3.62 -1.97
N THR A 113 -2.29 3.30 -0.68
CA THR A 113 -2.24 4.27 0.42
C THR A 113 -0.94 4.15 1.22
N ALA A 114 -0.38 5.28 1.66
CA ALA A 114 0.74 5.33 2.61
C ALA A 114 0.32 5.01 4.05
N TRP A 115 -0.97 5.14 4.33
CA TRP A 115 -1.57 4.93 5.63
C TRP A 115 -2.24 3.56 5.72
N LYS A 116 -2.13 2.95 6.91
CA LYS A 116 -2.88 1.73 7.27
C LYS A 116 -4.24 2.06 7.84
N GLU A 117 -4.32 3.12 8.63
CA GLU A 117 -5.55 3.59 9.24
C GLU A 117 -5.51 5.11 9.40
N LEU A 118 -6.64 5.77 9.15
CA LEU A 118 -6.90 7.15 9.51
C LEU A 118 -8.18 7.20 10.33
N THR A 119 -8.15 7.91 11.46
CA THR A 119 -9.32 8.13 12.30
C THR A 119 -9.46 9.62 12.56
N PHE A 120 -10.65 10.15 12.30
CA PHE A 120 -10.93 11.56 12.50
C PHE A 120 -12.40 11.81 12.81
N SER A 121 -12.67 12.84 13.60
CA SER A 121 -14.02 13.33 13.84
C SER A 121 -14.54 14.04 12.60
N LEU A 122 -15.82 13.86 12.31
CA LEU A 122 -16.48 14.49 11.17
C LEU A 122 -17.95 14.75 11.54
N ALA A 123 -18.25 15.96 12.00
CA ALA A 123 -19.62 16.30 12.40
C ALA A 123 -20.54 16.36 11.18
N LYS A 124 -21.86 16.29 11.42
CA LYS A 124 -22.85 16.37 10.35
C LYS A 124 -22.71 17.70 9.59
N GLY A 125 -22.60 17.62 8.27
CA GLY A 125 -22.39 18.76 7.38
C GLY A 125 -20.92 19.07 7.07
N GLU A 126 -19.98 18.57 7.88
CA GLU A 126 -18.55 18.77 7.70
C GLU A 126 -17.95 17.83 6.66
N SER A 127 -16.76 18.21 6.17
CA SER A 127 -16.00 17.46 5.18
C SER A 127 -14.52 17.40 5.51
N GLN A 128 -13.87 16.30 5.14
CA GLN A 128 -12.43 16.07 5.26
C GLN A 128 -11.85 15.66 3.91
N GLN A 129 -10.75 16.28 3.46
CA GLN A 129 -10.02 15.81 2.29
C GLN A 129 -9.04 14.70 2.68
N VAL A 130 -8.91 13.70 1.81
CA VAL A 130 -8.01 12.56 1.98
C VAL A 130 -7.36 12.23 0.64
N ASP A 131 -6.08 11.91 0.69
CA ASP A 131 -5.28 11.46 -0.45
C ASP A 131 -4.44 10.23 -0.08
N GLN A 132 -3.54 9.82 -0.98
CA GLN A 132 -2.68 8.65 -0.79
C GLN A 132 -1.73 8.80 0.40
N MET A 133 -1.43 10.02 0.84
CA MET A 133 -0.51 10.31 1.95
C MET A 133 -1.24 10.45 3.28
N GLY A 134 -2.51 10.87 3.29
CA GLY A 134 -3.30 10.95 4.51
C GLY A 134 -4.45 11.95 4.43
N MET A 135 -4.77 12.55 5.57
CA MET A 135 -5.68 13.70 5.62
C MET A 135 -4.99 14.95 5.06
N SER A 136 -5.71 15.71 4.23
CA SER A 136 -5.26 16.99 3.68
C SER A 136 -6.28 18.10 3.93
N ASN A 137 -5.84 19.35 3.75
CA ASN A 137 -6.65 20.57 3.94
C ASN A 137 -7.24 21.05 2.61
#